data_AF-A0A520KS25-F1
#
_entry.id   AF-A0A520KS25-F1
#
_cell.length_a   1.000
_cell.length_b   1.000
_cell.length_c   1.000
_cell.angle_alpha   90.00
_cell.angle_beta   90.00
_cell.angle_gamma   90.00
#
_symmetry.space_group_name_H-M   'P 1'
#
loop_
_entity.id
_entity.type
_entity.pdbx_description
1 polymer ?
#
loop_
_entity_poly.entity_id
_entity_poly.type
_entity_poly.pdbx_seq_one_letter_code
_entity_poly.pdbx_strand_id
1 'polypeptide(L)'
;MVMEYDMIVKVNTVYIPGINDEHIIEITKRIKELGIYMQNLIPLIPQYKFEEIEPPTPEDVEKKQEELGEVLKQMTHCRRCRADAIGRLEHDVQDKIQL
;
A
#
# COMPACT_ATOMS: atom_id res chain seq x y z
N MET A 1 12.69 -18.41 0.76
CA MET A 1 11.92 -17.13 0.72
C MET A 1 12.89 -15.95 0.76
N VAL A 2 12.53 -14.77 0.22
CA VAL A 2 13.45 -13.61 0.16
C VAL A 2 14.03 -13.18 1.52
N MET A 3 13.34 -13.50 2.61
CA MET A 3 13.82 -13.24 3.98
C MET A 3 15.02 -14.09 4.39
N GLU A 4 15.24 -15.25 3.75
CA GLU A 4 16.43 -16.09 3.99
C GLU A 4 17.72 -15.39 3.55
N TYR A 5 17.60 -14.27 2.83
CA TYR A 5 18.70 -13.41 2.41
C TYR A 5 18.81 -12.12 3.25
N ASP A 6 18.26 -12.11 4.47
CA ASP A 6 18.28 -10.96 5.40
C ASP A 6 17.67 -9.66 4.81
N MET A 7 16.72 -9.81 3.87
CA MET A 7 16.02 -8.68 3.27
C MET A 7 14.81 -8.26 4.10
N ILE A 8 14.67 -6.94 4.33
CA ILE A 8 13.45 -6.35 4.89
C ILE A 8 12.41 -6.21 3.77
N VAL A 9 11.26 -6.84 3.93
CA VAL A 9 10.20 -6.84 2.92
C VAL A 9 9.02 -5.98 3.37
N LYS A 10 8.52 -5.16 2.44
CA LYS A 10 7.26 -4.43 2.55
C LYS A 10 6.26 -4.96 1.51
N VAL A 11 5.05 -5.28 1.94
CA VAL A 11 3.97 -5.70 1.02
C VAL A 11 3.03 -4.53 0.78
N ASN A 12 2.83 -4.16 -0.49
CA ASN A 12 1.76 -3.23 -0.86
C ASN A 12 0.47 -4.02 -1.10
N THR A 13 -0.64 -3.57 -0.54
CA THR A 13 -1.97 -4.13 -0.81
C THR A 13 -2.85 -3.01 -1.36
N VAL A 14 -3.41 -3.19 -2.55
CA VAL A 14 -4.42 -2.27 -3.09
C VAL A 14 -5.76 -2.62 -2.45
N TYR A 15 -6.41 -1.66 -1.82
CA TYR A 15 -7.74 -1.80 -1.24
C TYR A 15 -8.80 -1.54 -2.32
N ILE A 16 -9.50 -2.61 -2.72
CA ILE A 16 -10.48 -2.63 -3.81
C ILE A 16 -11.85 -3.02 -3.23
N PRO A 17 -12.76 -2.05 -3.02
CA PRO A 17 -14.08 -2.30 -2.46
C PRO A 17 -14.87 -3.36 -3.25
N GLY A 18 -15.53 -4.27 -2.54
CA GLY A 18 -16.29 -5.38 -3.13
C GLY A 18 -15.46 -6.50 -3.77
N ILE A 19 -14.13 -6.42 -3.78
CA ILE A 19 -13.25 -7.48 -4.29
C ILE A 19 -12.41 -8.09 -3.18
N ASN A 20 -11.69 -7.27 -2.40
CA ASN A 20 -10.77 -7.77 -1.37
C ASN A 20 -10.90 -7.06 -0.02
N ASP A 21 -11.86 -6.17 0.12
CA ASP A 21 -12.20 -5.41 1.32
C ASP A 21 -12.26 -6.26 2.60
N GLU A 22 -12.97 -7.38 2.55
CA GLU A 22 -13.05 -8.32 3.67
C GLU A 22 -11.82 -9.25 3.77
N HIS A 23 -11.14 -9.53 2.65
CA HIS A 23 -10.02 -10.47 2.58
C HIS A 23 -8.68 -9.87 3.02
N ILE A 24 -8.54 -8.53 3.06
CA ILE A 24 -7.29 -7.85 3.42
C ILE A 24 -6.77 -8.25 4.81
N ILE A 25 -7.65 -8.52 5.79
CA ILE A 25 -7.20 -8.97 7.12
C ILE A 25 -6.53 -10.35 7.06
N GLU A 26 -7.02 -11.25 6.21
CA GLU A 26 -6.43 -12.58 6.01
C GLU A 26 -5.07 -12.46 5.33
N ILE A 27 -4.95 -11.59 4.33
CA ILE A 27 -3.66 -11.25 3.71
C ILE A 27 -2.69 -10.76 4.79
N THR A 28 -3.13 -9.83 5.64
CA THR A 28 -2.31 -9.21 6.71
C THR A 28 -1.80 -10.24 7.72
N LYS A 29 -2.69 -11.12 8.19
CA LYS A 29 -2.32 -12.25 9.07
C LYS A 29 -1.32 -13.17 8.38
N ARG A 30 -1.58 -13.53 7.12
CA ARG A 30 -0.70 -14.43 6.38
C ARG A 30 0.69 -13.86 6.15
N ILE A 31 0.80 -12.60 5.74
CA ILE A 31 2.10 -11.97 5.51
C ILE A 31 2.87 -11.75 6.82
N LYS A 32 2.17 -11.56 7.94
CA LYS A 32 2.79 -11.51 9.28
C LYS A 32 3.43 -12.84 9.67
N GLU A 33 2.73 -13.97 9.46
CA GLU A 33 3.29 -15.32 9.65
C GLU A 33 4.52 -15.57 8.79
N LEU A 34 4.48 -15.02 7.57
CA LEU A 34 5.59 -15.03 6.62
C LEU A 34 6.66 -13.98 6.94
N GLY A 35 6.76 -13.44 8.16
CA GLY A 35 7.87 -12.60 8.61
C GLY A 35 8.01 -11.23 7.93
N ILE A 36 6.98 -10.76 7.22
CA ILE A 36 6.99 -9.43 6.57
C ILE A 36 7.08 -8.32 7.62
N TYR A 37 7.90 -7.29 7.34
CA TYR A 37 8.18 -6.21 8.28
C TYR A 37 7.05 -5.17 8.36
N MET A 38 6.47 -4.82 7.21
CA MET A 38 5.46 -3.76 7.11
C MET A 38 4.53 -4.02 5.93
N GLN A 39 3.29 -3.61 6.08
CA GLN A 39 2.33 -3.53 4.98
C GLN A 39 2.02 -2.07 4.66
N ASN A 40 1.74 -1.81 3.39
CA ASN A 40 1.32 -0.51 2.90
C ASN A 40 -0.02 -0.69 2.18
N LEU A 41 -1.11 -0.45 2.90
CA LEU A 41 -2.45 -0.40 2.35
C LEU A 41 -2.63 0.89 1.55
N ILE A 42 -2.89 0.77 0.26
CA ILE A 42 -3.12 1.91 -0.64
C ILE A 42 -4.52 1.83 -1.26
N PRO A 43 -5.26 2.94 -1.36
CA PRO A 43 -6.57 2.95 -1.99
C PRO A 43 -6.45 2.63 -3.49
N LEU A 44 -7.47 1.97 -4.04
CA LEU A 44 -7.66 1.83 -5.48
C LEU A 44 -7.56 3.20 -6.18
N ILE A 45 -6.88 3.24 -7.32
CA ILE A 45 -7.04 4.30 -8.31
C ILE A 45 -7.95 3.71 -9.40
N PRO A 46 -9.20 4.20 -9.56
CA PRO A 46 -10.14 3.66 -10.55
C PRO A 46 -9.62 3.89 -11.97
N GLN A 47 -9.18 2.83 -12.62
CA GLN A 47 -8.58 2.83 -13.95
C GLN A 47 -8.83 1.48 -14.64
N TYR A 48 -8.88 1.49 -15.97
CA TYR A 48 -8.99 0.29 -16.80
C TYR A 48 -10.16 -0.60 -16.35
N LYS A 49 -9.94 -1.90 -16.12
CA LYS A 49 -10.99 -2.86 -15.72
C LYS A 49 -11.67 -2.54 -14.39
N PHE A 50 -11.11 -1.63 -13.58
CA PHE A 50 -11.68 -1.19 -12.30
C PHE A 50 -12.11 0.28 -12.34
N GLU A 51 -12.33 0.85 -13.52
CA GLU A 51 -12.75 2.25 -13.67
C GLU A 51 -14.10 2.57 -13.02
N GLU A 52 -15.03 1.61 -13.02
CA GLU A 52 -16.38 1.74 -12.44
C GLU A 52 -16.43 1.47 -10.94
N ILE A 53 -15.31 1.09 -10.30
CA ILE A 53 -15.26 0.80 -8.87
C ILE A 53 -14.96 2.10 -8.11
N GLU A 54 -15.88 2.50 -7.23
CA GLU A 54 -15.65 3.62 -6.33
C GLU A 54 -14.49 3.30 -5.36
N PRO A 55 -13.46 4.16 -5.26
CA PRO A 55 -12.33 3.91 -4.38
C PRO A 55 -12.73 4.15 -2.91
N PRO A 56 -12.06 3.50 -1.95
CA PRO A 56 -12.35 3.73 -0.54
C PRO A 56 -12.02 5.18 -0.16
N THR A 57 -12.82 5.77 0.72
CA THR A 57 -12.59 7.14 1.19
C THR A 57 -11.32 7.18 2.05
N PRO A 58 -10.72 8.37 2.27
CA PRO A 58 -9.60 8.51 3.20
C PRO A 58 -9.90 7.96 4.61
N GLU A 59 -11.14 8.15 5.08
CA GLU A 59 -11.61 7.65 6.37
C GLU A 59 -11.69 6.10 6.38
N ASP A 60 -12.16 5.48 5.29
CA ASP A 60 -12.19 4.02 5.15
C ASP A 60 -10.77 3.43 5.18
N VAL A 61 -9.83 4.10 4.50
CA VAL A 61 -8.42 3.69 4.49
C VAL A 61 -7.81 3.82 5.88
N GLU A 62 -8.04 4.92 6.58
CA GLU A 62 -7.53 5.14 7.93
C GLU A 62 -8.07 4.09 8.91
N LYS A 63 -9.39 3.89 8.95
CA LYS A 63 -10.02 2.84 9.77
C LYS A 63 -9.47 1.45 9.48
N LYS A 64 -9.30 1.12 8.20
CA LYS A 64 -8.73 -0.18 7.81
C LYS A 64 -7.26 -0.26 8.22
N GLN A 65 -6.47 0.80 8.07
CA GLN A 65 -5.08 0.84 8.54
C GLN A 65 -4.96 0.66 10.06
N GLU A 66 -5.87 1.24 10.84
CA GLU A 66 -5.94 1.02 12.30
C GLU A 66 -6.22 -0.45 12.61
N GLU A 67 -7.24 -1.05 11.99
CA GLU A 67 -7.59 -2.47 12.15
C GLU A 67 -6.42 -3.40 11.82
N LEU A 68 -5.77 -3.19 10.67
CA LEU A 68 -4.63 -4.01 10.24
C LEU A 68 -3.37 -3.75 11.09
N GLY A 69 -3.26 -2.54 11.65
CA GLY A 69 -2.18 -2.10 12.53
C GLY A 69 -2.08 -2.92 13.82
N GLU A 70 -3.19 -3.50 14.28
CA GLU A 70 -3.19 -4.44 15.41
C GLU A 70 -2.41 -5.73 15.12
N VAL A 71 -2.27 -6.11 13.84
CA VAL A 71 -1.61 -7.34 13.40
C VAL A 71 -0.21 -7.09 12.86
N LEU A 72 -0.06 -6.10 11.97
CA LEU A 72 1.19 -5.78 11.29
C LEU A 72 1.33 -4.27 11.11
N LYS A 73 2.56 -3.77 11.28
CA LYS A 73 2.91 -2.36 11.09
C LYS A 73 2.45 -1.86 9.71
N GLN A 74 1.70 -0.75 9.71
CA GLN A 74 1.21 -0.10 8.50
C GLN A 74 2.05 1.12 8.10
N MET A 75 2.12 1.38 6.80
CA MET A 75 2.68 2.61 6.22
C MET A 75 1.56 3.63 5.97
N THR A 76 1.60 4.79 6.63
CA THR A 76 0.52 5.80 6.58
C THR A 76 0.82 7.04 5.73
N HIS A 77 2.06 7.19 5.24
CA HIS A 77 2.52 8.38 4.51
C HIS A 77 2.75 8.13 3.02
N CYS A 78 2.18 7.07 2.46
CA CYS A 78 2.36 6.73 1.05
C CYS A 78 1.73 7.80 0.15
N ARG A 79 2.52 8.37 -0.78
CA ARG A 79 2.04 9.34 -1.78
C ARG A 79 1.72 8.74 -3.14
N ARG A 80 1.80 7.40 -3.27
CA ARG A 80 1.60 6.66 -4.55
C ARG A 80 2.53 7.23 -5.64
N CYS A 81 3.83 7.21 -5.34
CA CYS A 81 4.85 7.80 -6.20
C CYS A 81 4.80 7.20 -7.61
N ARG A 82 5.11 8.04 -8.60
CA ARG A 82 5.38 7.58 -9.96
C ARG A 82 6.75 6.91 -10.03
N ALA A 83 6.98 6.09 -11.05
CA ALA A 83 8.26 5.42 -11.27
C ALA A 83 9.41 6.40 -11.58
N ASP A 84 9.09 7.58 -12.08
CA ASP A 84 10.01 8.68 -12.42
C ASP A 84 10.17 9.72 -11.29
N ALA A 85 9.56 9.50 -10.11
CA ALA A 85 9.64 10.46 -9.01
C ALA A 85 11.05 10.53 -8.41
N ILE A 86 11.58 11.75 -8.27
CA ILE A 86 12.90 12.03 -7.70
C ILE A 86 12.76 13.15 -6.68
N GLY A 87 13.38 13.03 -5.50
CA GLY A 87 13.34 14.06 -4.47
C GLY A 87 12.89 13.52 -3.11
N ARG A 88 12.19 14.35 -2.33
CA ARG A 88 11.52 13.93 -1.09
C ARG A 88 10.02 13.86 -1.35
N LEU A 89 9.29 13.14 -0.50
CA LEU A 89 7.83 13.16 -0.54
C LEU A 89 7.33 14.61 -0.49
N GLU A 90 6.42 14.95 -1.41
CA GLU A 90 5.87 16.31 -1.62
C GLU A 90 6.87 17.36 -2.13
N HIS A 91 8.13 16.99 -2.35
CA HIS A 91 9.20 17.87 -2.84
C HIS A 91 9.91 17.18 -4.00
N ASP A 92 9.10 16.79 -4.98
CA ASP A 92 9.48 16.15 -6.23
C ASP A 92 10.26 17.16 -7.11
N VAL A 93 11.34 16.69 -7.75
CA VAL A 93 12.27 17.52 -8.56
C VAL A 93 12.56 16.94 -9.94
N GLN A 94 11.79 15.94 -10.41
CA GLN A 94 12.01 15.31 -11.72
C GLN A 94 12.06 16.32 -12.87
N ASP A 95 11.24 17.37 -12.83
CA ASP A 95 11.18 18.39 -13.89
C ASP A 95 12.46 19.24 -13.98
N LYS A 96 13.36 19.14 -12.98
CA LYS A 96 14.67 19.80 -12.97
C LYS A 96 15.76 18.97 -13.63
N ILE A 97 15.48 17.70 -13.95
CA ILE A 97 16.40 16.83 -14.67
C ILE A 97 15.99 16.84 -16.14
N GLN A 98 16.64 17.68 -16.93
CA GLN A 98 16.57 17.57 -18.39
C GLN A 98 17.44 16.38 -18.80
N LEU A 99 16.81 15.30 -19.25
CA LEU A 99 17.47 14.20 -19.98
C LEU A 99 17.79 14.63 -21.41
#